data_AF-A0A2Z5QXE3-F1
#
_entry.id   AF-A0A2Z5QXE3-F1
#
_cell.length_a   1.000
_cell.length_b   1.000
_cell.length_c   1.000
_cell.angle_alpha   90.00
_cell.angle_beta   90.00
_cell.angle_gamma   90.00
#
_symmetry.space_group_name_H-M   'P 1'
#
loop_
_entity.id
_entity.type
_entity.pdbx_description
1 polymer ?
#
loop_
_entity_poly.entity_id
_entity_poly.type
_entity_poly.pdbx_seq_one_letter_code
_entity_poly.pdbx_strand_id
1 'polypeptide(L)'
;MVFVGFLMIRQAVHIDWQDWGLGIPAFMTIIFMPFAYSIADGIGAGFISYVFIRLVQGRGREVHWLMYVVSAVFLVFFSTGLINGFTHG
;
A
#
# COMPACT_ATOMS: atom_id res chain seq x y z
N MET A 1 -17.58 11.46 -0.98
CA MET A 1 -16.14 11.13 -0.88
C MET A 1 -15.36 12.10 0.01
N VAL A 2 -15.73 13.39 0.09
CA VAL A 2 -15.04 14.39 0.94
C VAL A 2 -15.06 14.04 2.44
N PHE A 3 -16.21 13.63 3.00
CA PHE A 3 -16.31 13.26 4.42
C PHE A 3 -15.48 12.02 4.78
N VAL A 4 -15.46 11.02 3.89
CA VAL A 4 -14.64 9.80 4.05
C VAL A 4 -13.15 10.17 3.97
N GLY A 5 -12.74 11.00 3.00
CA GLY A 5 -11.37 11.50 2.91
C GLY A 5 -10.94 12.32 4.13
N PHE A 6 -11.84 13.15 4.68
CA PHE A 6 -11.59 13.87 5.93
C PHE A 6 -11.35 12.91 7.11
N LEU A 7 -12.17 11.86 7.25
CA LEU A 7 -11.96 10.83 8.27
C LEU A 7 -10.64 10.08 8.06
N MET A 8 -10.27 9.75 6.82
CA MET A 8 -9.00 9.09 6.51
C MET A 8 -7.79 9.94 6.89
N ILE A 9 -7.81 11.25 6.59
CA ILE A 9 -6.73 12.17 7.00
C ILE A 9 -6.65 12.26 8.52
N ARG A 10 -7.77 12.31 9.24
CA ARG A 10 -7.75 12.30 10.71
C ARG A 10 -7.06 11.07 11.29
N GLN A 11 -7.21 9.90 10.66
CA GLN A 11 -6.48 8.70 11.06
C GLN A 11 -5.00 8.78 10.68
N ALA A 12 -4.67 9.34 9.51
CA ALA A 12 -3.29 9.49 9.05
C ALA A 12 -2.41 10.34 9.98
N VAL A 13 -2.99 11.31 10.70
CA VAL A 13 -2.26 12.13 11.70
C VAL A 13 -1.75 11.29 12.87
N HIS A 14 -2.37 10.15 13.18
CA HIS A 14 -1.97 9.26 14.28
C HIS A 14 -0.89 8.24 13.88
N ILE A 15 -0.46 8.24 12.61
CA ILE A 15 0.63 7.39 12.16
C ILE A 15 1.93 7.87 12.80
N ASP A 16 2.73 6.95 13.31
CA ASP A 16 4.09 7.29 13.75
C ASP A 16 4.97 7.53 12.53
N TRP A 17 5.08 8.80 12.14
CA TRP A 17 5.90 9.23 11.00
C TRP A 17 7.41 9.15 11.29
N GLN A 18 7.84 8.90 12.53
CA GLN A 18 9.24 8.64 12.85
C GLN A 18 9.62 7.18 12.57
N ASP A 19 8.66 6.25 12.55
CA ASP A 19 8.89 4.89 12.08
C ASP A 19 8.78 4.86 10.55
N TRP A 20 9.92 4.75 9.88
CA TRP A 20 10.01 4.67 8.42
C TRP A 20 9.26 3.43 7.87
N GLY A 21 9.11 2.39 8.69
CA GLY A 21 8.31 1.20 8.38
C GLY A 21 6.80 1.44 8.39
N LEU A 22 6.32 2.59 8.86
CA LEU A 22 4.91 3.02 8.81
C LEU A 22 4.74 4.27 7.94
N GLY A 23 5.62 5.25 8.09
CA GLY A 23 5.57 6.53 7.37
C GLY A 23 5.70 6.38 5.86
N ILE A 24 6.67 5.60 5.37
CA ILE A 24 6.87 5.41 3.92
C ILE A 24 5.67 4.69 3.27
N PRO A 25 5.19 3.54 3.80
CA PRO A 25 4.00 2.89 3.25
C PRO A 25 2.77 3.79 3.24
N ALA A 26 2.53 4.54 4.33
CA ALA A 26 1.41 5.46 4.43
C ALA A 26 1.49 6.58 3.39
N PHE A 27 2.68 7.18 3.24
CA PHE A 27 2.95 8.18 2.22
C PHE A 27 2.74 7.65 0.81
N MET A 28 3.27 6.46 0.49
CA MET A 28 3.06 5.80 -0.79
C MET A 28 1.58 5.59 -1.06
N THR A 29 0.82 5.10 -0.08
CA THR A 29 -0.63 4.88 -0.20
C THR A 29 -1.36 6.16 -0.60
N ILE A 30 -1.08 7.26 0.11
CA ILE A 30 -1.73 8.55 -0.10
C ILE A 30 -1.43 9.11 -1.50
N ILE A 31 -0.20 8.92 -1.98
CA ILE A 31 0.23 9.38 -3.30
C ILE A 31 -0.34 8.48 -4.41
N PHE A 32 -0.25 7.16 -4.30
CA PHE A 32 -0.69 6.28 -5.37
C PHE A 32 -2.19 6.31 -5.62
N MET A 33 -3.03 6.62 -4.62
CA MET A 33 -4.48 6.74 -4.82
C MET A 33 -4.87 7.74 -5.92
N PRO A 34 -4.46 9.03 -5.87
CA PRO A 34 -4.74 9.98 -6.94
C PRO A 34 -3.95 9.69 -8.22
N PHE A 35 -2.69 9.24 -8.13
CA PHE A 35 -1.87 8.99 -9.33
C PHE A 35 -2.35 7.79 -10.15
N ALA A 36 -2.85 6.74 -9.51
CA ALA A 36 -3.43 5.57 -10.17
C ALA A 36 -4.91 5.77 -10.55
N TYR A 37 -5.51 6.94 -10.23
CA TYR A 37 -6.94 7.23 -10.38
C TYR A 37 -7.85 6.16 -9.73
N SER A 38 -7.32 5.44 -8.74
CA SER A 38 -7.94 4.25 -8.16
C SER A 38 -7.52 4.11 -6.70
N ILE A 39 -8.53 4.18 -5.81
CA ILE A 39 -8.33 3.99 -4.37
C ILE A 39 -7.81 2.58 -4.09
N ALA A 40 -8.34 1.58 -4.82
CA ALA A 40 -7.94 0.18 -4.66
C ALA A 40 -6.46 -0.03 -4.99
N ASP A 41 -5.96 0.59 -6.06
CA ASP A 41 -4.56 0.47 -6.46
C ASP A 41 -3.64 1.19 -5.46
N GLY A 42 -4.04 2.36 -4.97
CA GLY A 42 -3.30 3.06 -3.93
C GLY A 42 -3.19 2.25 -2.62
N ILE A 43 -4.29 1.63 -2.18
CA ILE A 43 -4.30 0.73 -1.01
C ILE A 43 -3.41 -0.49 -1.25
N GLY A 44 -3.50 -1.11 -2.42
CA GLY A 44 -2.69 -2.27 -2.78
C GLY A 44 -1.19 -1.98 -2.76
N ALA A 45 -0.78 -0.88 -3.39
CA ALA A 45 0.60 -0.41 -3.36
C ALA A 45 1.08 -0.11 -1.93
N GLY A 46 0.19 0.45 -1.09
CA GLY A 46 0.42 0.68 0.33
C GLY A 46 0.73 -0.60 1.12
N PHE A 47 -0.10 -1.63 0.95
CA PHE A 47 0.10 -2.91 1.62
C PHE A 47 1.36 -3.63 1.15
N ILE A 48 1.64 -3.61 -0.15
CA ILE A 48 2.88 -4.19 -0.70
C ILE A 48 4.09 -3.46 -0.10
N SER A 49 4.08 -2.13 -0.10
CA SER A 49 5.14 -1.31 0.48
C SER A 49 5.36 -1.59 1.97
N TYR A 50 4.29 -1.68 2.76
CA TYR A 50 4.39 -1.99 4.19
C TYR A 50 5.05 -3.34 4.45
N VAL A 51 4.58 -4.39 3.78
CA VAL A 51 5.14 -5.73 3.93
C VAL A 51 6.59 -5.77 3.46
N PHE A 52 6.90 -5.16 2.32
CA PHE A 52 8.25 -5.09 1.78
C PHE A 52 9.21 -4.38 2.74
N ILE A 53 8.85 -3.21 3.26
CA ILE A 53 9.71 -2.42 4.15
C ILE A 53 9.92 -3.16 5.49
N ARG A 54 8.86 -3.75 6.06
CA ARG A 54 8.99 -4.55 7.29
C ARG A 54 9.88 -5.77 7.10
N LEU A 55 9.84 -6.41 5.94
CA LEU A 55 10.76 -7.50 5.59
C LEU A 55 12.21 -7.02 5.51
N VAL A 56 12.46 -5.91 4.81
CA VAL A 56 13.80 -5.32 4.67
C VAL A 56 14.38 -4.89 6.02
N GLN A 57 13.54 -4.41 6.94
CA GLN A 57 13.93 -4.06 8.31
C GLN A 57 14.20 -5.28 9.21
N GLY A 58 13.99 -6.51 8.73
CA GLY A 58 14.09 -7.72 9.54
C GLY A 58 12.93 -7.90 10.55
N ARG A 59 11.93 -7.01 10.50
CA ARG A 59 10.75 -6.99 11.38
C ARG A 59 9.53 -7.70 10.78
N GLY A 60 9.74 -8.59 9.82
CA GLY A 60 8.65 -9.33 9.16
C GLY A 60 7.78 -10.13 10.13
N ARG A 61 8.32 -10.59 11.27
CA ARG A 61 7.53 -11.35 12.26
C ARG A 61 6.50 -10.50 13.02
N GLU A 62 6.63 -9.18 13.00
CA GLU A 62 5.65 -8.25 13.59
C GLU A 62 4.43 -8.06 12.68
N VAL A 63 4.56 -8.40 11.39
CA VAL A 63 3.49 -8.28 10.42
C VAL A 63 2.53 -9.46 10.56
N HIS A 64 1.25 -9.15 10.78
CA HIS A 64 0.21 -10.16 10.85
C HIS A 64 0.14 -10.96 9.53
N TRP A 65 0.03 -12.29 9.60
CA TRP A 65 0.04 -13.19 8.42
C TRP A 65 -0.96 -12.78 7.33
N LEU A 66 -2.09 -12.18 7.72
CA LEU A 66 -3.12 -11.69 6.82
C LEU A 66 -2.62 -10.57 5.90
N MET A 67 -1.72 -9.70 6.38
CA MET A 67 -1.10 -8.65 5.53
C MET A 67 -0.27 -9.29 4.41
N TYR A 68 0.43 -10.38 4.69
CA TYR A 68 1.19 -11.09 3.65
C TYR A 68 0.28 -11.65 2.56
N VAL A 69 -0.86 -12.24 2.95
CA VAL A 69 -1.84 -12.76 2.00
C VAL A 69 -2.43 -11.63 1.15
N VAL A 70 -2.86 -10.54 1.78
CA VAL A 70 -3.45 -9.39 1.08
C VAL A 70 -2.43 -8.76 0.12
N SER A 71 -1.20 -8.52 0.59
CA SER A 71 -0.14 -7.99 -0.27
C SER A 71 0.19 -8.93 -1.43
N ALA A 72 0.21 -10.25 -1.22
CA ALA A 72 0.43 -11.22 -2.30
C ALA A 72 -0.67 -11.16 -3.36
N VAL A 73 -1.94 -11.05 -2.96
CA VAL A 73 -3.07 -10.91 -3.90
C VAL A 73 -2.94 -9.64 -4.75
N PHE A 74 -2.62 -8.50 -4.13
CA PHE A 74 -2.39 -7.26 -4.87
C PHE A 74 -1.18 -7.36 -5.80
N LEU A 75 -0.12 -8.08 -5.40
CA LEU A 75 1.06 -8.28 -6.21
C LEU A 75 0.73 -9.09 -7.48
N VAL A 76 -0.09 -10.14 -7.36
CA VAL A 76 -0.60 -10.89 -8.52
C VAL A 76 -1.46 -9.97 -9.41
N PHE A 77 -2.40 -9.22 -8.82
CA PHE A 77 -3.26 -8.29 -9.55
C PHE A 77 -2.47 -7.29 -10.39
N PHE A 78 -1.46 -6.64 -9.80
CA PHE A 78 -0.58 -5.71 -10.53
C PHE A 78 0.25 -6.41 -11.60
N SER A 79 0.74 -7.63 -11.32
CA SER A 79 1.49 -8.42 -12.31
C SER A 79 0.64 -8.77 -13.52
N THR A 80 -0.62 -9.16 -13.32
CA THR A 80 -1.55 -9.44 -14.42
C THR A 80 -1.84 -8.20 -15.24
N GLY A 81 -2.06 -7.04 -14.59
CA GLY A 81 -2.21 -5.76 -15.30
C GLY A 81 -0.97 -5.40 -16.12
N LEU A 82 0.22 -5.57 -15.55
CA LEU A 82 1.49 -5.32 -16.22
C LEU A 82 1.70 -6.23 -17.44
N ILE A 83 1.48 -7.55 -17.29
CA ILE A 83 1.65 -8.54 -18.35
C ILE A 83 0.69 -8.26 -19.52
N ASN A 84 -0.57 -7.92 -19.23
CA ASN A 84 -1.54 -7.58 -20.28
C ASN A 84 -1.14 -6.31 -21.04
N GLY A 85 -0.58 -5.31 -20.34
CA GLY A 85 -0.04 -4.10 -20.97
C GLY A 85 1.14 -4.36 -21.91
N PHE A 86 2.00 -5.33 -21.61
CA PHE A 86 3.12 -5.71 -22.47
C PHE A 86 2.73 -6.61 -23.66
N THR A 87 1.63 -7.36 -23.56
CA THR A 87 1.24 -8.35 -24.59
C THR A 87 0.34 -7.76 -25.68
N HIS A 88 -0.20 -6.54 -25.48
CA HIS A 88 -1.03 -5.82 -26.46
C HIS A 88 -0.36 -4.50 -26.95
N GLY A 89 0.94 -4.36 -26.75
CA GLY A 89 1.77 -3.26 -27.30
C GLY A 89 2.45 -3.65 -28.60
#